data_AF-A0A952V4L3-F1
#
_entry.id   AF-A0A952V4L3-F1
#
_cell.length_a   1.000
_cell.length_b   1.000
_cell.length_c   1.000
_cell.angle_alpha   90.00
_cell.angle_beta   90.00
_cell.angle_gamma   90.00
#
_symmetry.space_group_name_H-M   'P 1'
#
loop_
_entity.id
_entity.type
_entity.pdbx_description
1 polymer ?
#
loop_
_entity_poly.entity_id
_entity_poly.type
_entity_poly.pdbx_seq_one_letter_code
_entity_poly.pdbx_strand_id
1 'polypeptide(L)'
;MAAVVVVACSTKSSTDAGAPPSEAAAPVVARVDAGVDAAAIAVVEDAAAPPPEDPFGRPRVAARAGCGALGAGVAKKDVETSFVDGDDLLAIVNRSPTGSLAPDYAPSDMVDIRNGKPKTAAECEAVQCLRKDAAAALDEVLAAMKKAGFPGKVESAFRSYGAQCGTFGNWARNSDFCKATEQSALPGHSQHQLGTTVDLFTEEWAKHPKGVFRDGFGCTDAGRWIREHATEFGFVMPYPIHPDDRHPKQSCVTRYDIPVGINPRAGYRYEHWHIRYIGKEAAARFKAAFDAGDVGKPYELTLEQWLRAEKGIPKDRGDGELPVCDGCNCGVCSTLAAPGEGTCDKKGGALHLDEHGKPRVVGAEPSITDVQRGKAKSVRVVEVKLDVPAGLFTQPPLTGVTAGAHYTEAATFEKLAPFPATQDRAYPPLADAWEIAIEPVPNTTGTPWPYRAALTTAPDAVLYNRANMLLPAHVGATTIRIPVPSTMSKGKVAVMKGGAPHGQERAVELE
;
A
#
# COMPACT_ATOMS: atom_id res chain seq x y z
N MET A 1 39.89 2.92 -25.90
CA MET A 1 40.67 4.17 -26.01
C MET A 1 40.29 4.84 -27.32
N ALA A 2 39.40 5.82 -27.28
CA ALA A 2 39.10 6.72 -28.38
C ALA A 2 38.58 8.02 -27.75
N ALA A 3 39.23 9.12 -28.13
CA ALA A 3 39.12 10.43 -27.50
C ALA A 3 37.85 11.17 -27.93
N VAL A 4 37.23 11.89 -26.99
CA VAL A 4 36.21 12.90 -27.28
C VAL A 4 36.86 14.28 -27.22
N VAL A 5 36.65 15.03 -28.31
CA VAL A 5 37.18 16.37 -28.57
C VAL A 5 36.44 17.39 -27.70
N VAL A 6 37.21 18.14 -26.91
CA VAL A 6 36.76 19.37 -26.22
C VAL A 6 37.13 20.55 -27.11
N VAL A 7 36.14 21.34 -27.53
CA VAL A 7 36.37 22.65 -28.15
C VAL A 7 36.26 23.72 -27.07
N ALA A 8 37.37 24.38 -26.81
CA ALA A 8 37.44 25.63 -26.07
C ALA A 8 37.65 26.77 -27.07
N CYS A 9 37.04 27.93 -26.83
CA CYS A 9 37.58 29.19 -27.33
C CYS A 9 37.43 30.32 -26.30
N SER A 10 38.60 30.58 -25.72
CA SER A 10 39.19 31.73 -25.05
C SER A 10 38.49 33.09 -24.94
N THR A 11 38.83 33.67 -23.79
CA THR A 11 38.64 34.99 -23.18
C THR A 11 39.36 36.17 -23.85
N LYS A 12 38.90 37.40 -23.55
CA LYS A 12 39.79 38.55 -23.32
C LYS A 12 39.37 39.38 -22.09
N SER A 13 40.35 39.55 -21.20
CA SER A 13 40.50 40.49 -20.06
C SER A 13 40.57 41.95 -20.57
N SER A 14 40.27 43.04 -19.85
CA SER A 14 40.80 43.59 -18.58
C SER A 14 39.93 44.82 -18.16
N THR A 15 39.89 45.45 -16.97
CA THR A 15 40.88 45.81 -15.92
C THR A 15 40.16 46.22 -14.61
N ASP A 16 40.79 45.90 -13.46
CA ASP A 16 40.91 46.62 -12.17
C ASP A 16 39.77 47.43 -11.52
N ALA A 17 39.38 47.05 -10.28
CA ALA A 17 39.86 47.64 -9.01
C ALA A 17 38.85 47.52 -7.83
N GLY A 18 39.31 46.93 -6.71
CA GLY A 18 39.00 47.17 -5.28
C GLY A 18 37.60 47.60 -4.77
N ALA A 19 37.03 46.77 -3.88
CA ALA A 19 35.77 46.87 -3.08
C ALA A 19 35.80 47.90 -1.91
N PRO A 20 34.79 48.05 -0.98
CA PRO A 20 33.50 47.34 -0.71
C PRO A 20 32.30 48.29 -0.27
N PRO A 21 31.26 47.91 0.52
CA PRO A 21 30.23 46.84 0.40
C PRO A 21 28.76 47.35 0.48
N SER A 22 27.81 46.40 0.34
CA SER A 22 26.49 46.33 1.00
C SER A 22 25.22 46.88 0.32
N GLU A 23 24.14 46.14 0.59
CA GLU A 23 22.70 46.40 0.51
C GLU A 23 21.90 46.12 -0.78
N ALA A 24 20.89 45.27 -0.58
CA ALA A 24 19.86 44.86 -1.51
C ALA A 24 18.79 45.96 -1.65
N ALA A 25 18.29 46.18 -2.87
CA ALA A 25 17.13 47.04 -3.13
C ALA A 25 16.15 46.40 -4.12
N ALA A 26 14.87 46.63 -3.83
CA ALA A 26 13.65 46.03 -4.36
C ALA A 26 13.31 46.32 -5.83
N PRO A 27 12.34 45.60 -6.45
CA PRO A 27 11.82 45.97 -7.74
C PRO A 27 10.71 47.04 -7.65
N VAL A 28 10.64 47.78 -8.75
CA VAL A 28 9.90 49.03 -9.00
C VAL A 28 8.39 48.79 -9.09
N VAL A 29 7.63 49.69 -8.46
CA VAL A 29 6.17 49.78 -8.56
C VAL A 29 5.80 50.80 -9.65
N ALA A 30 4.97 50.41 -10.62
CA ALA A 30 4.25 51.33 -11.48
C ALA A 30 2.77 51.34 -11.08
N ARG A 31 2.28 52.54 -10.73
CA ARG A 31 0.93 52.83 -10.23
C ARG A 31 -0.13 52.80 -11.33
N VAL A 32 -1.35 52.43 -10.95
CA VAL A 32 -2.59 52.91 -11.58
C VAL A 32 -3.53 53.38 -10.47
N ASP A 33 -4.07 54.58 -10.64
CA ASP A 33 -4.80 55.37 -9.63
C ASP A 33 -6.27 54.96 -9.41
N ALA A 34 -6.78 55.46 -8.28
CA ALA A 34 -7.96 55.11 -7.50
C ALA A 34 -9.36 55.32 -8.12
N GLY A 35 -10.32 54.53 -7.61
CA GLY A 35 -11.74 54.85 -7.65
C GLY A 35 -12.67 53.79 -7.03
N VAL A 36 -13.05 54.00 -5.76
CA VAL A 36 -14.33 53.64 -5.08
C VAL A 36 -14.39 52.36 -4.20
N ASP A 37 -14.60 52.65 -2.91
CA ASP A 37 -15.19 51.93 -1.75
C ASP A 37 -14.69 50.56 -1.26
N ALA A 38 -14.06 50.62 -0.08
CA ALA A 38 -13.73 49.50 0.79
C ALA A 38 -14.98 48.98 1.53
N ALA A 39 -15.62 47.96 0.98
CA ALA A 39 -16.37 46.98 1.77
C ALA A 39 -15.47 45.76 2.02
N ALA A 40 -15.39 45.34 3.28
CA ALA A 40 -14.52 44.27 3.76
C ALA A 40 -14.62 43.00 2.91
N ILE A 41 -13.54 42.66 2.20
CA ILE A 41 -13.31 41.30 1.71
C ILE A 41 -12.72 40.54 2.90
N ALA A 42 -13.59 39.88 3.66
CA ALA A 42 -13.17 38.80 4.52
C ALA A 42 -12.52 37.73 3.62
N VAL A 43 -11.24 37.46 3.86
CA VAL A 43 -10.60 36.25 3.38
C VAL A 43 -11.34 35.10 4.08
N VAL A 44 -12.27 34.47 3.36
CA VAL A 44 -12.73 33.14 3.71
C VAL A 44 -11.54 32.22 3.45
N GLU A 45 -10.77 31.94 4.51
CA GLU A 45 -10.05 30.67 4.59
C GLU A 45 -11.10 29.59 4.35
N ASP A 46 -10.90 28.83 3.28
CA ASP A 46 -11.69 27.65 2.97
C ASP A 46 -11.49 26.69 4.15
N ALA A 47 -12.45 26.70 5.07
CA ALA A 47 -12.47 25.78 6.19
C ALA A 47 -12.57 24.39 5.57
N ALA A 48 -11.44 23.66 5.60
CA ALA A 48 -11.38 22.28 5.16
C ALA A 48 -12.62 21.56 5.67
N ALA A 49 -13.43 21.04 4.75
CA ALA A 49 -14.63 20.29 5.08
C ALA A 49 -14.26 19.24 6.15
N PRO A 50 -15.10 19.02 7.17
CA PRO A 50 -14.84 17.98 8.15
C PRO A 50 -14.60 16.66 7.41
N PRO A 51 -13.61 15.85 7.83
CA PRO A 51 -13.32 14.60 7.16
C PRO A 51 -14.61 13.77 7.06
N PRO A 52 -14.86 13.10 5.92
CA PRO A 52 -16.07 12.29 5.76
C PRO A 52 -16.21 11.34 6.95
N GLU A 53 -17.40 11.27 7.56
CA GLU A 53 -17.65 10.42 8.73
C GLU A 53 -17.27 8.95 8.47
N ASP A 54 -17.40 8.53 7.20
CA ASP A 54 -16.99 7.24 6.66
C ASP A 54 -16.18 7.41 5.35
N PRO A 55 -14.83 7.33 5.41
CA PRO A 55 -13.97 7.53 4.23
C PRO A 55 -14.14 6.45 3.14
N PHE A 56 -14.70 5.30 3.49
CA PHE A 56 -14.90 4.20 2.55
C PHE A 56 -16.29 4.20 1.92
N GLY A 57 -17.23 4.96 2.48
CA GLY A 57 -18.62 5.00 2.06
C GLY A 57 -19.52 4.21 3.02
N ARG A 58 -20.84 4.39 2.91
CA ARG A 58 -21.78 3.72 3.84
C ARG A 58 -21.78 2.21 3.61
N PRO A 59 -21.73 1.38 4.66
CA PRO A 59 -21.83 -0.05 4.52
C PRO A 59 -23.17 -0.46 3.91
N ARG A 60 -23.11 -1.36 2.93
CA ARG A 60 -24.24 -2.08 2.34
C ARG A 60 -24.06 -3.57 2.59
N VAL A 61 -25.07 -4.18 3.21
CA VAL A 61 -25.13 -5.63 3.36
C VAL A 61 -25.92 -6.21 2.19
N ALA A 62 -25.29 -7.09 1.40
CA ALA A 62 -25.96 -7.79 0.32
C ALA A 62 -26.92 -8.85 0.88
N ALA A 63 -28.12 -8.94 0.32
CA ALA A 63 -29.14 -9.91 0.77
C ALA A 63 -28.75 -11.37 0.50
N ARG A 64 -27.82 -11.59 -0.44
CA ARG A 64 -27.23 -12.89 -0.75
C ARG A 64 -25.76 -12.71 -1.09
N ALA A 65 -24.87 -13.28 -0.28
CA ALA A 65 -23.49 -13.57 -0.68
C ALA A 65 -23.30 -15.08 -0.68
N GLY A 66 -22.65 -15.61 -1.71
CA GLY A 66 -22.40 -17.04 -1.79
C GLY A 66 -21.27 -17.33 -2.74
N CYS A 67 -20.17 -17.85 -2.20
CA CYS A 67 -19.13 -18.48 -2.99
C CYS A 67 -18.70 -19.79 -2.34
N GLY A 68 -19.10 -20.90 -2.93
CA GLY A 68 -18.76 -22.23 -2.40
C GLY A 68 -17.26 -22.50 -2.32
N ALA A 69 -16.45 -21.78 -3.12
CA ALA A 69 -15.00 -21.89 -3.09
C ALA A 69 -14.35 -21.27 -1.84
N LEU A 70 -15.05 -20.41 -1.10
CA LEU A 70 -14.54 -19.81 0.13
C LEU A 70 -14.67 -20.73 1.35
N GLY A 71 -15.59 -21.69 1.31
CA GLY A 71 -15.87 -22.61 2.40
C GLY A 71 -16.08 -21.87 3.73
N ALA A 72 -15.47 -22.38 4.79
CA ALA A 72 -15.43 -21.75 6.11
C ALA A 72 -14.14 -20.93 6.34
N GLY A 73 -13.37 -20.63 5.30
CA GLY A 73 -12.09 -19.91 5.41
C GLY A 73 -12.27 -18.43 5.67
N VAL A 74 -13.32 -17.83 5.11
CA VAL A 74 -13.63 -16.39 5.24
C VAL A 74 -14.92 -16.21 6.02
N ALA A 75 -14.96 -15.23 6.93
CA ALA A 75 -16.16 -14.95 7.69
C ALA A 75 -17.29 -14.44 6.79
N LYS A 76 -18.52 -14.86 7.08
CA LYS A 76 -19.71 -14.48 6.30
C LYS A 76 -19.87 -12.96 6.17
N LYS A 77 -19.58 -12.22 7.24
CA LYS A 77 -19.71 -10.76 7.26
C LYS A 77 -18.73 -10.05 6.32
N ASP A 78 -17.54 -10.62 6.10
CA ASP A 78 -16.51 -10.08 5.20
C ASP A 78 -16.89 -10.22 3.72
N VAL A 79 -17.79 -11.14 3.39
CA VAL A 79 -18.27 -11.36 2.00
C VAL A 79 -19.64 -10.74 1.73
N GLU A 80 -20.42 -10.43 2.78
CA GLU A 80 -21.74 -9.83 2.65
C GLU A 80 -21.74 -8.30 2.76
N THR A 81 -20.76 -7.74 3.45
CA THR A 81 -20.69 -6.30 3.69
C THR A 81 -19.76 -5.65 2.68
N SER A 82 -20.25 -4.63 1.98
CA SER A 82 -19.48 -3.80 1.07
C SER A 82 -19.54 -2.35 1.53
N PHE A 83 -18.41 -1.66 1.48
CA PHE A 83 -18.35 -0.21 1.69
C PHE A 83 -18.22 0.53 0.35
N VAL A 84 -17.88 -0.21 -0.71
CA VAL A 84 -17.51 0.34 -2.00
C VAL A 84 -18.75 0.59 -2.85
N ASP A 85 -18.94 1.84 -3.25
CA ASP A 85 -19.77 2.16 -4.41
C ASP A 85 -19.04 1.79 -5.70
N GLY A 86 -19.49 0.73 -6.37
CA GLY A 86 -18.84 0.25 -7.59
C GLY A 86 -19.02 1.18 -8.80
N ASP A 87 -20.03 2.07 -8.78
CA ASP A 87 -20.24 3.03 -9.87
C ASP A 87 -19.27 4.21 -9.80
N ASP A 88 -18.70 4.47 -8.61
CA ASP A 88 -17.59 5.40 -8.44
C ASP A 88 -16.35 4.90 -9.19
N LEU A 89 -15.96 5.67 -10.21
CA LEU A 89 -14.79 5.37 -11.02
C LEU A 89 -13.48 5.34 -10.20
N LEU A 90 -13.45 6.04 -9.06
CA LEU A 90 -12.34 6.09 -8.10
C LEU A 90 -12.54 5.16 -6.88
N ALA A 91 -13.43 4.17 -6.98
CA ALA A 91 -13.60 3.13 -5.96
C ALA A 91 -12.27 2.50 -5.52
N ILE A 92 -12.10 2.31 -4.21
CA ILE A 92 -10.98 1.53 -3.66
C ILE A 92 -11.44 0.08 -3.57
N VAL A 93 -10.98 -0.74 -4.52
CA VAL A 93 -11.22 -2.19 -4.55
C VAL A 93 -9.89 -2.90 -4.35
N ASN A 94 -9.76 -3.52 -3.19
CA ASN A 94 -8.52 -4.14 -2.70
C ASN A 94 -8.85 -5.40 -1.87
N ARG A 95 -7.87 -5.98 -1.18
CA ARG A 95 -8.05 -7.22 -0.38
C ARG A 95 -8.67 -7.02 1.01
N SER A 96 -8.89 -5.79 1.43
CA SER A 96 -9.45 -5.45 2.74
C SER A 96 -10.95 -5.66 2.78
N PRO A 97 -11.54 -6.01 3.94
CA PRO A 97 -13.00 -6.00 4.12
C PRO A 97 -13.65 -4.66 3.72
N THR A 98 -12.96 -3.53 3.91
CA THR A 98 -13.42 -2.19 3.52
C THR A 98 -13.33 -1.92 2.01
N GLY A 99 -12.53 -2.69 1.27
CA GLY A 99 -12.39 -2.59 -0.19
C GLY A 99 -13.17 -3.66 -0.97
N SER A 100 -14.14 -4.32 -0.32
CA SER A 100 -14.98 -5.34 -0.96
C SER A 100 -16.16 -4.71 -1.70
N LEU A 101 -16.38 -5.10 -2.96
CA LEU A 101 -17.58 -4.81 -3.74
C LEU A 101 -18.73 -5.72 -3.34
N ALA A 102 -19.95 -5.20 -3.40
CA ALA A 102 -21.14 -5.99 -3.12
C ALA A 102 -21.25 -7.19 -4.08
N PRO A 103 -21.61 -8.39 -3.58
CA PRO A 103 -21.79 -9.58 -4.42
C PRO A 103 -22.79 -9.43 -5.57
N ASP A 104 -23.77 -8.54 -5.41
CA ASP A 104 -24.81 -8.25 -6.40
C ASP A 104 -24.49 -7.01 -7.26
N TYR A 105 -23.31 -6.39 -7.09
CA TYR A 105 -22.88 -5.27 -7.91
C TYR A 105 -22.45 -5.74 -9.31
N ALA A 106 -23.00 -5.08 -10.33
CA ALA A 106 -22.46 -5.06 -11.68
C ALA A 106 -22.78 -3.71 -12.35
N PRO A 107 -21.88 -3.17 -13.21
CA PRO A 107 -22.14 -1.91 -13.88
C PRO A 107 -23.33 -2.00 -14.85
N SER A 108 -24.05 -0.89 -15.00
CA SER A 108 -25.25 -0.82 -15.84
C SER A 108 -24.99 -0.36 -17.29
N ASP A 109 -23.79 0.15 -17.57
CA ASP A 109 -23.37 0.80 -18.82
C ASP A 109 -22.37 -0.03 -19.64
N MET A 110 -22.46 -1.36 -19.53
CA MET A 110 -21.53 -2.31 -20.13
C MET A 110 -21.71 -2.47 -21.65
N VAL A 111 -20.60 -2.67 -22.36
CA VAL A 111 -20.55 -2.94 -23.81
C VAL A 111 -19.58 -4.08 -24.14
N ASP A 112 -19.86 -4.83 -25.20
CA ASP A 112 -18.91 -5.81 -25.78
C ASP A 112 -17.74 -5.05 -26.43
N ILE A 113 -16.51 -5.34 -25.99
CA ILE A 113 -15.30 -4.62 -26.44
C ILE A 113 -14.99 -4.80 -27.93
N ARG A 114 -15.61 -5.77 -28.61
CA ARG A 114 -15.33 -6.05 -30.03
C ARG A 114 -16.16 -5.21 -30.99
N ASN A 115 -17.31 -4.71 -30.53
CA ASN A 115 -18.29 -4.07 -31.40
C ASN A 115 -19.06 -2.91 -30.74
N GLY A 116 -18.81 -2.63 -29.46
CA GLY A 116 -19.43 -1.53 -28.71
C GLY A 116 -20.92 -1.71 -28.43
N LYS A 117 -21.51 -2.88 -28.71
CA LYS A 117 -22.95 -3.11 -28.46
C LYS A 117 -23.22 -3.21 -26.96
N PRO A 118 -24.27 -2.56 -26.44
CA PRO A 118 -24.69 -2.69 -25.05
C PRO A 118 -24.91 -4.14 -24.64
N LYS A 119 -24.52 -4.48 -23.42
CA LYS A 119 -24.66 -5.81 -22.83
C LYS A 119 -25.07 -5.71 -21.37
N THR A 120 -25.88 -6.66 -20.93
CA THR A 120 -26.10 -6.90 -19.51
C THR A 120 -24.91 -7.63 -18.90
N ALA A 121 -24.73 -7.52 -17.58
CA ALA A 121 -23.69 -8.24 -16.86
C ALA A 121 -23.72 -9.77 -17.11
N ALA A 122 -24.92 -10.36 -17.20
CA ALA A 122 -25.10 -11.78 -17.48
C ALA A 122 -24.64 -12.17 -18.89
N GLU A 123 -24.88 -11.32 -19.90
CA GLU A 123 -24.37 -11.59 -21.25
C GLU A 123 -22.85 -11.45 -21.33
N CYS A 124 -22.26 -10.57 -20.50
CA CYS A 124 -20.81 -10.39 -20.38
C CYS A 124 -20.08 -11.57 -19.73
N GLU A 125 -20.78 -12.60 -19.27
CA GLU A 125 -20.16 -13.87 -18.87
C GLU A 125 -19.67 -14.68 -20.08
N ALA A 126 -20.25 -14.46 -21.25
CA ALA A 126 -19.92 -15.19 -22.48
C ALA A 126 -18.99 -14.42 -23.43
N VAL A 127 -18.78 -13.12 -23.17
CA VAL A 127 -18.00 -12.21 -24.04
C VAL A 127 -17.23 -11.22 -23.19
N GLN A 128 -16.13 -10.68 -23.71
CA GLN A 128 -15.37 -9.66 -23.00
C GLN A 128 -16.13 -8.32 -23.06
N CYS A 129 -16.41 -7.75 -21.89
CA CYS A 129 -17.08 -6.46 -21.76
C CYS A 129 -16.32 -5.49 -20.86
N LEU A 130 -16.56 -4.21 -21.08
CA LEU A 130 -16.18 -3.12 -20.18
C LEU A 130 -17.32 -2.12 -20.08
N ARG A 131 -17.28 -1.25 -19.07
CA ARG A 131 -18.07 -0.02 -19.05
C ARG A 131 -17.76 0.78 -20.31
N LYS A 132 -18.77 1.45 -20.87
CA LYS A 132 -18.70 2.14 -22.17
C LYS A 132 -17.46 3.03 -22.33
N ASP A 133 -17.15 3.86 -21.33
CA ASP A 133 -16.03 4.81 -21.41
C ASP A 133 -14.67 4.10 -21.33
N ALA A 134 -14.57 3.05 -20.53
CA ALA A 134 -13.37 2.21 -20.46
C ALA A 134 -13.15 1.43 -21.77
N ALA A 135 -14.22 0.96 -22.43
CA ALA A 135 -14.15 0.31 -23.73
C ALA A 135 -13.65 1.28 -24.82
N ALA A 136 -14.18 2.51 -24.86
CA ALA A 136 -13.74 3.52 -25.81
C ALA A 136 -12.26 3.89 -25.61
N ALA A 137 -11.83 4.03 -24.35
CA ALA A 137 -10.43 4.26 -24.03
C ALA A 137 -9.53 3.08 -24.41
N LEU A 138 -10.01 1.84 -24.24
CA LEU A 138 -9.28 0.65 -24.64
C LEU A 138 -9.05 0.60 -26.16
N ASP A 139 -10.03 1.01 -26.96
CA ASP A 139 -9.86 1.09 -28.43
C ASP A 139 -8.72 2.05 -28.81
N GLU A 140 -8.61 3.18 -28.10
CA GLU A 140 -7.49 4.12 -28.28
C GLU A 140 -6.14 3.48 -27.90
N VAL A 141 -6.07 2.77 -26.76
CA VAL A 141 -4.86 2.05 -26.32
C VAL A 141 -4.45 1.01 -27.36
N LEU A 142 -5.39 0.16 -27.83
CA LEU A 142 -5.10 -0.90 -28.80
C LEU A 142 -4.64 -0.32 -30.14
N ALA A 143 -5.23 0.79 -30.59
CA ALA A 143 -4.80 1.48 -31.80
C ALA A 143 -3.38 2.08 -31.65
N ALA A 144 -3.09 2.71 -30.52
CA ALA A 144 -1.78 3.28 -30.22
C ALA A 144 -0.71 2.20 -30.08
N MET A 145 -1.00 1.11 -29.38
CA MET A 145 -0.14 -0.07 -29.28
C MET A 145 0.17 -0.68 -30.65
N LYS A 146 -0.85 -0.85 -31.51
CA LYS A 146 -0.66 -1.33 -32.89
C LYS A 146 0.22 -0.40 -33.70
N LYS A 147 0.04 0.92 -33.59
CA LYS A 147 0.88 1.93 -34.24
C LYS A 147 2.33 1.87 -33.76
N ALA A 148 2.54 1.54 -32.49
CA ALA A 148 3.86 1.34 -31.89
C ALA A 148 4.51 -0.03 -32.24
N GLY A 149 3.82 -0.89 -33.01
CA GLY A 149 4.34 -2.21 -33.40
C GLY A 149 4.01 -3.34 -32.41
N PHE A 150 3.14 -3.08 -31.43
CA PHE A 150 2.76 -4.02 -30.39
C PHE A 150 1.26 -4.37 -30.46
N PRO A 151 0.75 -5.06 -31.50
CA PRO A 151 -0.67 -5.36 -31.59
C PRO A 151 -1.18 -6.02 -30.30
N GLY A 152 -2.13 -5.35 -29.64
CA GLY A 152 -2.61 -5.73 -28.31
C GLY A 152 -3.65 -6.83 -28.36
N LYS A 153 -3.69 -7.65 -27.30
CA LYS A 153 -4.69 -8.70 -27.08
C LYS A 153 -5.19 -8.61 -25.64
N VAL A 154 -6.50 -8.45 -25.49
CA VAL A 154 -7.18 -8.54 -24.19
C VAL A 154 -7.34 -10.00 -23.82
N GLU A 155 -6.85 -10.39 -22.64
CA GLU A 155 -7.04 -11.74 -22.09
C GLU A 155 -8.28 -11.80 -21.18
N SER A 156 -8.48 -10.76 -20.36
CA SER A 156 -9.63 -10.66 -19.46
C SER A 156 -10.07 -9.21 -19.31
N ALA A 157 -11.37 -9.00 -19.15
CA ALA A 157 -12.03 -7.72 -18.89
C ALA A 157 -13.00 -7.89 -17.71
N PHE A 158 -14.26 -7.42 -17.81
CA PHE A 158 -15.23 -7.59 -16.73
C PHE A 158 -15.39 -9.04 -16.27
N ARG A 159 -15.53 -9.21 -14.97
CA ARG A 159 -15.83 -10.49 -14.32
C ARG A 159 -16.77 -10.24 -13.16
N SER A 160 -17.96 -10.84 -13.17
CA SER A 160 -18.88 -10.71 -12.04
C SER A 160 -18.33 -11.37 -10.78
N TYR A 161 -18.96 -11.10 -9.64
CA TYR A 161 -18.69 -11.81 -8.39
C TYR A 161 -18.76 -13.34 -8.56
N GLY A 162 -19.80 -13.84 -9.25
CA GLY A 162 -20.01 -15.26 -9.48
C GLY A 162 -18.91 -15.90 -10.33
N ALA A 163 -18.50 -15.21 -11.41
CA ALA A 163 -17.37 -15.66 -12.22
C ALA A 163 -16.04 -15.60 -11.47
N GLN A 164 -15.82 -14.56 -10.65
CA GLN A 164 -14.65 -14.47 -9.79
C GLN A 164 -14.62 -15.62 -8.77
N CYS A 165 -15.77 -16.01 -8.22
CA CYS A 165 -15.87 -17.20 -7.36
C CYS A 165 -15.42 -18.48 -8.09
N GLY A 166 -15.84 -18.65 -9.36
CA GLY A 166 -15.40 -19.75 -10.21
C GLY A 166 -13.89 -19.72 -10.47
N THR A 167 -13.35 -18.56 -10.83
CA THR A 167 -11.91 -18.34 -11.06
C THR A 167 -11.09 -18.65 -9.81
N PHE A 168 -11.46 -18.08 -8.66
CA PHE A 168 -10.81 -18.36 -7.39
C PHE A 168 -10.90 -19.86 -7.03
N GLY A 169 -12.06 -20.48 -7.21
CA GLY A 169 -12.24 -21.91 -6.98
C GLY A 169 -11.38 -22.80 -7.87
N ASN A 170 -11.12 -22.39 -9.13
CA ASN A 170 -10.17 -23.08 -10.00
C ASN A 170 -8.74 -22.99 -9.46
N TRP A 171 -8.31 -21.80 -9.02
CA TRP A 171 -7.01 -21.60 -8.39
C TRP A 171 -6.84 -22.45 -7.14
N ALA A 172 -7.84 -22.46 -6.26
CA ALA A 172 -7.82 -23.26 -5.04
C ALA A 172 -7.76 -24.76 -5.31
N ARG A 173 -8.46 -25.26 -6.35
CA ARG A 173 -8.39 -26.67 -6.77
C ARG A 173 -7.05 -27.07 -7.38
N ASN A 174 -6.43 -26.18 -8.15
CA ASN A 174 -5.16 -26.45 -8.83
C ASN A 174 -3.94 -26.24 -7.92
N SER A 175 -4.15 -25.68 -6.73
CA SER A 175 -3.10 -25.45 -5.73
C SER A 175 -3.61 -25.83 -4.34
N ASP A 176 -3.73 -24.87 -3.45
CA ASP A 176 -4.45 -24.96 -2.19
C ASP A 176 -5.12 -23.61 -1.92
N PHE A 177 -6.05 -23.58 -0.95
CA PHE A 177 -6.80 -22.37 -0.64
C PHE A 177 -5.88 -21.18 -0.31
N CYS A 178 -4.85 -21.38 0.52
CA CYS A 178 -3.95 -20.32 0.94
C CYS A 178 -3.15 -19.74 -0.23
N LYS A 179 -2.55 -20.58 -1.07
CA LYS A 179 -1.84 -20.14 -2.28
C LYS A 179 -2.76 -19.43 -3.26
N ALA A 180 -4.01 -19.88 -3.38
CA ALA A 180 -4.98 -19.22 -4.25
C ALA A 180 -5.27 -17.78 -3.80
N THR A 181 -5.33 -17.50 -2.49
CA THR A 181 -5.51 -16.13 -1.99
C THR A 181 -4.36 -15.19 -2.37
N GLU A 182 -3.14 -15.70 -2.54
CA GLU A 182 -2.00 -14.90 -2.97
C GLU A 182 -2.00 -14.60 -4.48
N GLN A 183 -2.64 -15.46 -5.27
CA GLN A 183 -2.58 -15.44 -6.73
C GLN A 183 -3.85 -14.89 -7.37
N SER A 184 -4.98 -14.94 -6.68
CA SER A 184 -6.28 -14.52 -7.18
C SER A 184 -7.06 -13.77 -6.12
N ALA A 185 -7.73 -12.70 -6.53
CA ALA A 185 -8.65 -11.98 -5.67
C ALA A 185 -9.79 -12.90 -5.21
N LEU A 186 -10.17 -12.74 -3.93
CA LEU A 186 -11.46 -13.22 -3.45
C LEU A 186 -12.59 -12.55 -4.25
N PRO A 187 -13.75 -13.20 -4.44
CA PRO A 187 -14.90 -12.56 -5.07
C PRO A 187 -15.33 -11.34 -4.24
N GLY A 188 -15.65 -10.23 -4.90
CA GLY A 188 -15.84 -8.91 -4.27
C GLY A 188 -14.57 -8.07 -4.19
N HIS A 189 -13.37 -8.68 -4.20
CA HIS A 189 -12.09 -7.97 -4.09
C HIS A 189 -11.38 -7.79 -5.45
N SER A 190 -12.01 -8.19 -6.55
CA SER A 190 -11.42 -8.07 -7.90
C SER A 190 -11.85 -6.77 -8.57
N GLN A 191 -10.87 -5.98 -9.02
CA GLN A 191 -11.13 -4.78 -9.81
C GLN A 191 -11.83 -5.08 -11.16
N HIS A 192 -11.74 -6.31 -11.68
CA HIS A 192 -12.51 -6.70 -12.88
C HIS A 192 -14.02 -6.57 -12.69
N GLN A 193 -14.54 -6.67 -11.47
CA GLN A 193 -15.97 -6.50 -11.21
C GLN A 193 -16.45 -5.06 -11.43
N LEU A 194 -15.55 -4.06 -11.41
CA LEU A 194 -15.87 -2.67 -11.77
C LEU A 194 -16.18 -2.49 -13.26
N GLY A 195 -15.83 -3.46 -14.12
CA GLY A 195 -15.93 -3.32 -15.57
C GLY A 195 -15.01 -2.25 -16.16
N THR A 196 -14.01 -1.80 -15.41
CA THR A 196 -13.03 -0.78 -15.84
C THR A 196 -11.62 -1.35 -16.02
N THR A 197 -11.45 -2.66 -15.84
CA THR A 197 -10.13 -3.29 -15.75
C THR A 197 -9.93 -4.31 -16.86
N VAL A 198 -8.72 -4.33 -17.43
CA VAL A 198 -8.31 -5.35 -18.40
C VAL A 198 -6.94 -5.92 -18.08
N ASP A 199 -6.80 -7.20 -18.40
CA ASP A 199 -5.50 -7.87 -18.56
C ASP A 199 -5.09 -7.78 -20.02
N LEU A 200 -4.09 -6.94 -20.30
CA LEU A 200 -3.65 -6.59 -21.66
C LEU A 200 -2.24 -7.11 -21.95
N PHE A 201 -2.12 -7.87 -23.03
CA PHE A 201 -0.87 -8.41 -23.55
C PHE A 201 -0.68 -8.04 -25.03
N THR A 202 0.38 -8.52 -25.67
CA THR A 202 0.48 -8.52 -27.13
C THR A 202 -0.02 -9.84 -27.72
N GLU A 203 -0.46 -9.80 -28.98
CA GLU A 203 -0.78 -11.02 -29.74
C GLU A 203 0.42 -11.97 -29.84
N GLU A 204 1.64 -11.43 -29.95
CA GLU A 204 2.87 -12.22 -29.97
C GLU A 204 3.09 -12.94 -28.63
N TRP A 205 2.99 -12.20 -27.52
CA TRP A 205 3.19 -12.75 -26.18
C TRP A 205 2.19 -13.89 -25.91
N ALA A 206 0.98 -13.77 -26.43
CA ALA A 206 -0.09 -14.74 -26.28
C ALA A 206 0.10 -16.06 -27.04
N LYS A 207 1.03 -16.14 -27.99
CA LYS A 207 1.31 -17.38 -28.74
C LYS A 207 2.15 -18.39 -27.95
N HIS A 208 2.72 -17.97 -26.82
CA HIS A 208 3.63 -18.82 -26.05
C HIS A 208 2.89 -20.02 -25.41
N PRO A 209 3.44 -21.23 -25.46
CA PRO A 209 2.75 -22.45 -25.01
C PRO A 209 2.47 -22.51 -23.50
N LYS A 210 3.17 -21.68 -22.70
CA LYS A 210 2.93 -21.55 -21.24
C LYS A 210 1.77 -20.60 -20.88
N GLY A 211 1.05 -20.04 -21.85
CA GLY A 211 0.01 -19.04 -21.60
C GLY A 211 0.56 -17.63 -21.34
N VAL A 212 -0.32 -16.63 -21.21
CA VAL A 212 0.05 -15.20 -21.11
C VAL A 212 0.51 -14.76 -19.72
N PHE A 213 -0.05 -15.33 -18.65
CA PHE A 213 0.25 -14.98 -17.25
C PHE A 213 1.56 -15.64 -16.79
N ARG A 214 2.67 -15.19 -17.39
CA ARG A 214 4.03 -15.65 -17.08
C ARG A 214 4.95 -14.45 -16.87
N ASP A 215 6.04 -14.65 -16.14
CA ASP A 215 6.98 -13.58 -15.84
C ASP A 215 7.65 -13.00 -17.10
N GLY A 216 7.98 -11.71 -17.03
CA GLY A 216 8.81 -11.03 -18.01
C GLY A 216 8.08 -10.18 -19.03
N PHE A 217 6.75 -10.20 -19.12
CA PHE A 217 6.04 -9.32 -20.08
C PHE A 217 6.33 -7.84 -19.80
N GLY A 218 6.34 -7.42 -18.52
CA GLY A 218 6.71 -6.06 -18.11
C GLY A 218 8.13 -5.63 -18.51
N CYS A 219 9.01 -6.59 -18.86
CA CYS A 219 10.36 -6.34 -19.35
C CYS A 219 10.48 -6.31 -20.88
N THR A 220 9.40 -6.57 -21.61
CA THR A 220 9.34 -6.39 -23.07
C THR A 220 9.18 -4.91 -23.42
N ASP A 221 9.46 -4.53 -24.68
CA ASP A 221 9.17 -3.18 -25.15
C ASP A 221 7.68 -2.84 -25.04
N ALA A 222 6.79 -3.80 -25.32
CA ALA A 222 5.35 -3.62 -25.19
C ALA A 222 4.90 -3.41 -23.75
N GLY A 223 5.43 -4.19 -22.80
CA GLY A 223 5.12 -4.03 -21.38
C GLY A 223 5.59 -2.68 -20.82
N ARG A 224 6.77 -2.21 -21.25
CA ARG A 224 7.24 -0.85 -20.94
C ARG A 224 6.35 0.22 -21.54
N TRP A 225 5.96 0.05 -22.81
CA TRP A 225 5.07 0.96 -23.51
C TRP A 225 3.73 1.13 -22.78
N ILE A 226 3.11 0.03 -22.36
CA ILE A 226 1.85 0.09 -21.58
C ILE A 226 2.06 0.88 -20.28
N ARG A 227 3.12 0.57 -19.52
CA ARG A 227 3.42 1.25 -18.25
C ARG A 227 3.64 2.76 -18.44
N GLU A 228 4.25 3.16 -19.55
CA GLU A 228 4.59 4.56 -19.84
C GLU A 228 3.40 5.36 -20.40
N HIS A 229 2.55 4.73 -21.22
CA HIS A 229 1.51 5.43 -21.99
C HIS A 229 0.07 5.18 -21.51
N ALA A 230 -0.21 4.17 -20.67
CA ALA A 230 -1.58 3.85 -20.27
C ALA A 230 -2.34 5.06 -19.67
N THR A 231 -1.64 5.90 -18.91
CA THR A 231 -2.23 7.08 -18.25
C THR A 231 -2.73 8.14 -19.23
N GLU A 232 -2.15 8.22 -20.43
CA GLU A 232 -2.59 9.12 -21.50
C GLU A 232 -4.02 8.80 -21.97
N PHE A 233 -4.42 7.54 -21.81
CA PHE A 233 -5.75 7.04 -22.21
C PHE A 233 -6.72 6.90 -21.04
N GLY A 234 -6.31 7.27 -19.82
CA GLY A 234 -7.14 7.12 -18.61
C GLY A 234 -6.95 5.80 -17.87
N PHE A 235 -5.98 4.97 -18.26
CA PHE A 235 -5.64 3.72 -17.58
C PHE A 235 -4.43 3.87 -16.65
N VAL A 236 -4.43 3.15 -15.53
CA VAL A 236 -3.32 3.09 -14.59
C VAL A 236 -2.95 1.64 -14.32
N MET A 237 -1.70 1.37 -13.94
CA MET A 237 -1.24 0.06 -13.48
C MET A 237 -1.28 0.03 -11.95
N PRO A 238 -2.31 -0.60 -11.33
CA PRO A 238 -2.57 -0.48 -9.90
C PRO A 238 -1.64 -1.32 -9.03
N TYR A 239 -0.99 -2.34 -9.58
CA TYR A 239 -0.20 -3.32 -8.83
C TYR A 239 1.29 -3.26 -9.23
N PRO A 240 2.05 -2.24 -8.81
CA PRO A 240 3.47 -2.10 -9.13
C PRO A 240 4.36 -2.94 -8.20
N ILE A 241 5.61 -3.18 -8.64
CA ILE A 241 6.67 -3.70 -7.76
C ILE A 241 7.00 -2.66 -6.69
N HIS A 242 6.94 -3.07 -5.42
CA HIS A 242 7.40 -2.23 -4.31
C HIS A 242 8.89 -1.88 -4.49
N PRO A 243 9.33 -0.63 -4.26
CA PRO A 243 10.71 -0.21 -4.49
C PRO A 243 11.78 -1.08 -3.83
N ASP A 244 11.56 -1.54 -2.59
CA ASP A 244 12.48 -2.46 -1.88
C ASP A 244 12.55 -3.88 -2.48
N ASP A 245 11.55 -4.25 -3.29
CA ASP A 245 11.46 -5.55 -3.95
C ASP A 245 11.92 -5.53 -5.40
N ARG A 246 12.36 -4.38 -5.92
CA ARG A 246 12.90 -4.29 -7.28
C ARG A 246 14.21 -5.04 -7.40
N HIS A 247 14.38 -5.77 -8.49
CA HIS A 247 15.66 -6.35 -8.80
C HIS A 247 16.68 -5.23 -9.10
N PRO A 248 17.90 -5.26 -8.52
CA PRO A 248 18.85 -4.15 -8.58
C PRO A 248 19.36 -3.82 -9.99
N LYS A 249 19.18 -4.73 -10.96
CA LYS A 249 19.59 -4.53 -12.36
C LYS A 249 18.42 -4.42 -13.34
N GLN A 250 17.21 -4.77 -12.92
CA GLN A 250 16.05 -4.89 -13.81
C GLN A 250 14.78 -4.46 -13.06
N SER A 251 14.40 -3.19 -13.20
CA SER A 251 13.26 -2.61 -12.45
C SER A 251 11.89 -3.23 -12.75
N CYS A 252 11.78 -4.02 -13.83
CA CYS A 252 10.57 -4.74 -14.25
C CYS A 252 10.46 -6.16 -13.65
N VAL A 253 11.39 -6.55 -12.77
CA VAL A 253 11.40 -7.87 -12.10
C VAL A 253 11.57 -7.66 -10.60
N THR A 254 10.94 -8.53 -9.81
CA THR A 254 11.18 -8.59 -8.37
C THR A 254 12.54 -9.23 -8.06
N ARG A 255 13.19 -8.81 -6.98
CA ARG A 255 14.38 -9.47 -6.43
C ARG A 255 14.04 -10.89 -5.94
N TYR A 256 15.07 -11.71 -5.75
CA TYR A 256 14.93 -13.13 -5.39
C TYR A 256 15.80 -13.56 -4.19
N ASP A 257 16.59 -12.65 -3.64
CA ASP A 257 17.44 -12.90 -2.47
C ASP A 257 16.66 -12.90 -1.14
N ILE A 258 15.42 -12.39 -1.15
CA ILE A 258 14.45 -12.50 -0.05
C ILE A 258 13.08 -12.93 -0.59
N PRO A 259 12.21 -13.56 0.22
CA PRO A 259 10.83 -13.81 -0.15
C PRO A 259 10.09 -12.50 -0.50
N VAL A 260 9.49 -12.46 -1.69
CA VAL A 260 8.64 -11.35 -2.15
C VAL A 260 7.20 -11.85 -2.22
N GLY A 261 6.38 -11.34 -1.32
CA GLY A 261 4.94 -11.59 -1.27
C GLY A 261 4.17 -10.54 -2.05
N ILE A 262 3.05 -10.11 -1.49
CA ILE A 262 2.30 -8.96 -2.00
C ILE A 262 3.07 -7.66 -1.75
N ASN A 263 2.78 -6.62 -2.53
CA ASN A 263 3.10 -5.26 -2.14
C ASN A 263 2.07 -4.81 -1.08
N PRO A 264 2.44 -4.64 0.21
CA PRO A 264 1.46 -4.33 1.27
C PRO A 264 0.77 -2.97 1.07
N ARG A 265 1.34 -2.08 0.24
CA ARG A 265 0.74 -0.80 -0.11
C ARG A 265 -0.27 -0.91 -1.27
N ALA A 266 -0.20 -1.95 -2.10
CA ALA A 266 -1.14 -2.17 -3.20
C ALA A 266 -2.08 -3.37 -2.99
N GLY A 267 -1.78 -4.23 -2.02
CA GLY A 267 -2.55 -5.44 -1.68
C GLY A 267 -2.25 -6.67 -2.53
N TYR A 268 -1.63 -6.52 -3.70
CA TYR A 268 -1.36 -7.62 -4.65
C TYR A 268 0.11 -7.72 -5.05
N ARG A 269 0.45 -8.86 -5.66
CA ARG A 269 1.75 -9.06 -6.34
C ARG A 269 1.82 -8.16 -7.58
N TYR A 270 3.01 -8.02 -8.14
CA TYR A 270 3.21 -7.26 -9.37
C TYR A 270 2.46 -7.88 -10.55
N GLU A 271 1.60 -7.10 -11.21
CA GLU A 271 0.86 -7.51 -12.40
C GLU A 271 1.03 -6.50 -13.53
N HIS A 272 1.98 -6.78 -14.43
CA HIS A 272 2.36 -5.86 -15.52
C HIS A 272 1.37 -5.80 -16.69
N TRP A 273 0.35 -6.65 -16.66
CA TRP A 273 -0.71 -6.71 -17.67
C TRP A 273 -2.01 -6.05 -17.20
N HIS A 274 -2.20 -5.92 -15.89
CA HIS A 274 -3.45 -5.46 -15.29
C HIS A 274 -3.48 -3.94 -15.30
N ILE A 275 -4.38 -3.37 -16.10
CA ILE A 275 -4.61 -1.93 -16.16
C ILE A 275 -6.05 -1.60 -15.82
N ARG A 276 -6.26 -0.54 -15.05
CA ARG A 276 -7.58 -0.06 -14.61
C ARG A 276 -7.85 1.32 -15.17
N TYR A 277 -8.98 1.49 -15.84
CA TYR A 277 -9.50 2.79 -16.26
C TYR A 277 -10.04 3.55 -15.04
N ILE A 278 -9.57 4.78 -14.87
CA ILE A 278 -10.06 5.71 -13.84
C ILE A 278 -10.51 7.05 -14.43
N GLY A 279 -10.56 7.16 -15.77
CA GLY A 279 -10.83 8.41 -16.47
C GLY A 279 -9.55 9.17 -16.83
N LYS A 280 -9.55 9.86 -17.98
CA LYS A 280 -8.37 10.58 -18.49
C LYS A 280 -7.90 11.68 -17.53
N GLU A 281 -8.82 12.43 -16.94
CA GLU A 281 -8.49 13.49 -16.00
C GLU A 281 -7.87 12.93 -14.71
N ALA A 282 -8.51 11.94 -14.09
CA ALA A 282 -7.99 11.30 -12.88
C ALA A 282 -6.64 10.61 -13.13
N ALA A 283 -6.46 9.92 -14.26
CA ALA A 283 -5.18 9.31 -14.62
C ALA A 283 -4.07 10.36 -14.82
N ALA A 284 -4.39 11.52 -15.39
CA ALA A 284 -3.44 12.63 -15.51
C ALA A 284 -3.06 13.21 -14.13
N ARG A 285 -4.03 13.37 -13.22
CA ARG A 285 -3.76 13.82 -11.84
C ARG A 285 -2.93 12.79 -11.06
N PHE A 286 -3.25 11.50 -11.18
CA PHE A 286 -2.44 10.41 -10.62
C PHE A 286 -1.01 10.44 -11.17
N LYS A 287 -0.84 10.55 -12.49
CA LYS A 287 0.48 10.62 -13.14
C LYS A 287 1.30 11.82 -12.67
N ALA A 288 0.69 12.99 -12.58
CA ALA A 288 1.35 14.19 -12.07
C ALA A 288 1.79 14.02 -10.60
N ALA A 289 0.93 13.44 -9.75
CA ALA A 289 1.27 13.15 -8.36
C ALA A 289 2.38 12.10 -8.24
N PHE A 290 2.38 11.07 -9.10
CA PHE A 290 3.43 10.06 -9.16
C PHE A 290 4.77 10.67 -9.56
N ASP A 291 4.80 11.48 -10.64
CA ASP A 291 6.01 12.10 -11.17
C ASP A 291 6.61 13.15 -10.22
N ALA A 292 5.76 13.86 -9.47
CA ALA A 292 6.19 14.82 -8.46
C ALA A 292 6.66 14.17 -7.15
N GLY A 293 6.36 12.88 -6.97
CA GLY A 293 6.71 12.12 -5.77
C GLY A 293 8.12 11.52 -5.81
N ASP A 294 8.44 10.77 -4.75
CA ASP A 294 9.74 10.13 -4.58
C ASP A 294 9.83 8.79 -5.35
N VAL A 295 9.89 8.87 -6.68
CA VAL A 295 10.01 7.68 -7.55
C VAL A 295 11.24 6.85 -7.19
N GLY A 296 11.04 5.55 -6.95
CA GLY A 296 12.08 4.62 -6.53
C GLY A 296 12.42 4.62 -5.05
N LYS A 297 11.77 5.44 -4.22
CA LYS A 297 11.92 5.43 -2.75
C LYS A 297 10.84 4.59 -2.09
N PRO A 298 11.00 4.13 -0.83
CA PRO A 298 10.02 3.28 -0.15
C PRO A 298 8.56 3.79 -0.17
N TYR A 299 8.37 5.11 -0.27
CA TYR A 299 7.04 5.74 -0.30
C TYR A 299 6.49 6.03 -1.69
N GLU A 300 7.13 5.54 -2.75
CA GLU A 300 6.67 5.72 -4.14
C GLU A 300 5.16 5.50 -4.25
N LEU A 301 4.47 6.45 -4.87
CA LEU A 301 3.01 6.51 -4.89
C LEU A 301 2.43 5.29 -5.65
N THR A 302 1.50 4.58 -5.03
CA THR A 302 0.65 3.60 -5.74
C THR A 302 -0.75 4.17 -5.96
N LEU A 303 -1.55 3.53 -6.81
CA LEU A 303 -2.95 3.92 -7.01
C LEU A 303 -3.72 3.92 -5.68
N GLU A 304 -3.48 2.94 -4.81
CA GLU A 304 -4.13 2.82 -3.51
C GLU A 304 -3.89 4.08 -2.66
N GLN A 305 -2.63 4.51 -2.47
CA GLN A 305 -2.33 5.70 -1.66
C GLN A 305 -2.89 6.98 -2.28
N TRP A 306 -2.90 7.06 -3.62
CA TRP A 306 -3.50 8.20 -4.29
C TRP A 306 -5.01 8.25 -4.09
N LEU A 307 -5.73 7.13 -4.30
CA LEU A 307 -7.17 7.06 -4.05
C LEU A 307 -7.54 7.33 -2.59
N ARG A 308 -6.73 6.85 -1.64
CA ARG A 308 -6.88 7.16 -0.21
C ARG A 308 -6.79 8.67 0.04
N ALA A 309 -5.82 9.35 -0.57
CA ALA A 309 -5.71 10.81 -0.45
C ALA A 309 -6.90 11.53 -1.11
N GLU A 310 -7.33 11.11 -2.29
CA GLU A 310 -8.50 11.66 -3.01
C GLU A 310 -9.80 11.52 -2.20
N LYS A 311 -9.94 10.42 -1.45
CA LYS A 311 -11.08 10.17 -0.55
C LYS A 311 -10.93 10.79 0.84
N GLY A 312 -9.87 11.55 1.08
CA GLY A 312 -9.64 12.20 2.37
C GLY A 312 -9.34 11.23 3.51
N ILE A 313 -8.82 10.03 3.21
CA ILE A 313 -8.42 9.05 4.22
C ILE A 313 -7.15 9.57 4.91
N PRO A 314 -7.18 9.80 6.24
CA PRO A 314 -6.04 10.37 6.96
C PRO A 314 -4.76 9.53 6.86
N LYS A 315 -3.61 10.18 6.74
CA LYS A 315 -2.30 9.50 6.66
C LYS A 315 -1.92 8.75 7.95
N ASP A 316 -2.44 9.19 9.09
CA ASP A 316 -2.24 8.53 10.40
C ASP A 316 -3.03 7.21 10.54
N ARG A 317 -3.83 6.85 9.52
CA ARG A 317 -4.43 5.52 9.34
C ARG A 317 -3.52 4.54 8.60
N GLY A 318 -2.32 4.97 8.24
CA GLY A 318 -1.31 4.15 7.59
C GLY A 318 -1.42 4.07 6.07
N ASP A 319 -0.40 3.44 5.49
CA ASP A 319 -0.14 3.38 4.05
C ASP A 319 -1.10 2.46 3.29
N GLY A 320 -1.84 1.59 3.96
CA GLY A 320 -2.70 0.60 3.31
C GLY A 320 -3.53 -0.17 4.32
N GLU A 321 -4.16 -1.25 3.86
CA GLU A 321 -5.08 -2.06 4.65
C GLU A 321 -4.71 -3.54 4.62
N LEU A 322 -5.12 -4.27 5.65
CA LEU A 322 -4.85 -5.69 5.76
C LEU A 322 -5.85 -6.52 4.95
N PRO A 323 -5.42 -7.66 4.39
CA PRO A 323 -6.31 -8.57 3.71
C PRO A 323 -7.40 -9.12 4.66
N VAL A 324 -8.51 -9.59 4.08
CA VAL A 324 -9.54 -10.36 4.81
C VAL A 324 -8.93 -11.57 5.52
N CYS A 325 -9.38 -11.83 6.75
CA CYS A 325 -9.03 -13.04 7.47
C CYS A 325 -9.62 -14.29 6.82
N ASP A 326 -8.73 -15.13 6.31
CA ASP A 326 -9.01 -16.30 5.48
C ASP A 326 -8.53 -17.62 6.14
N GLY A 327 -8.03 -17.54 7.37
CA GLY A 327 -7.43 -18.65 8.10
C GLY A 327 -5.97 -18.97 7.70
N CYS A 328 -5.45 -18.35 6.65
CA CYS A 328 -4.09 -18.52 6.14
C CYS A 328 -3.15 -17.41 6.61
N ASN A 329 -3.66 -16.19 6.75
CA ASN A 329 -2.91 -14.98 7.07
C ASN A 329 -3.20 -14.46 8.50
N CYS A 330 -3.45 -15.36 9.44
CA CYS A 330 -3.78 -14.98 10.81
C CYS A 330 -2.62 -14.25 11.49
N GLY A 331 -2.93 -13.19 12.24
CA GLY A 331 -1.94 -12.25 12.78
C GLY A 331 -1.56 -11.12 11.82
N VAL A 332 -1.99 -11.17 10.56
CA VAL A 332 -1.74 -10.15 9.53
C VAL A 332 -2.93 -9.99 8.58
N CYS A 333 -4.13 -10.03 9.15
CA CYS A 333 -5.40 -9.89 8.45
C CYS A 333 -6.37 -9.02 9.25
N SER A 334 -7.44 -8.57 8.59
CA SER A 334 -8.55 -7.85 9.20
C SER A 334 -9.89 -8.51 8.89
N THR A 335 -10.89 -8.26 9.74
CA THR A 335 -12.24 -8.85 9.59
C THR A 335 -13.29 -7.94 10.20
N LEU A 336 -14.48 -7.90 9.59
CA LEU A 336 -15.69 -7.27 10.11
C LEU A 336 -16.44 -8.17 11.10
N ALA A 337 -16.07 -9.45 11.17
CA ALA A 337 -16.63 -10.41 12.12
C ALA A 337 -16.34 -9.95 13.57
N ALA A 338 -17.27 -10.19 14.48
CA ALA A 338 -17.03 -9.88 15.89
C ALA A 338 -15.92 -10.79 16.46
N PRO A 339 -15.23 -10.36 17.54
CA PRO A 339 -14.31 -11.23 18.26
C PRO A 339 -14.97 -12.56 18.66
N GLY A 340 -14.32 -13.67 18.31
CA GLY A 340 -14.80 -15.04 18.47
C GLY A 340 -15.55 -15.62 17.27
N GLU A 341 -15.96 -14.79 16.31
CA GLU A 341 -16.67 -15.20 15.09
C GLU A 341 -15.76 -15.31 13.85
N GLY A 342 -14.51 -14.83 13.95
CA GLY A 342 -13.53 -14.84 12.87
C GLY A 342 -12.71 -16.14 12.80
N THR A 343 -12.12 -16.42 11.64
CA THR A 343 -11.31 -17.62 11.41
C THR A 343 -9.91 -17.57 12.04
N CYS A 344 -9.45 -16.37 12.43
CA CYS A 344 -8.08 -16.11 12.87
C CYS A 344 -7.91 -15.80 14.37
N ASP A 345 -8.99 -15.61 15.12
CA ASP A 345 -8.95 -15.13 16.51
C ASP A 345 -8.18 -16.08 17.43
N LYS A 346 -8.20 -17.39 17.13
CA LYS A 346 -7.48 -18.43 17.89
C LYS A 346 -6.11 -18.81 17.29
N LYS A 347 -5.74 -18.24 16.15
CA LYS A 347 -4.58 -18.66 15.32
C LYS A 347 -3.59 -17.53 15.04
N GLY A 348 -3.43 -16.59 15.97
CA GLY A 348 -2.55 -15.43 15.81
C GLY A 348 -3.27 -14.08 15.86
N GLY A 349 -4.60 -14.09 15.90
CA GLY A 349 -5.43 -12.89 16.05
C GLY A 349 -5.84 -12.27 14.72
N ALA A 350 -6.71 -11.27 14.80
CA ALA A 350 -7.23 -10.51 13.67
C ALA A 350 -7.43 -9.05 14.07
N LEU A 351 -7.29 -8.15 13.10
CA LEU A 351 -7.70 -6.76 13.24
C LEU A 351 -9.22 -6.70 13.04
N HIS A 352 -9.98 -6.68 14.14
CA HIS A 352 -11.44 -6.56 14.05
C HIS A 352 -11.87 -5.13 13.72
N LEU A 353 -12.74 -4.99 12.73
CA LEU A 353 -13.25 -3.71 12.24
C LEU A 353 -14.70 -3.49 12.70
N ASP A 354 -15.05 -2.23 12.94
CA ASP A 354 -16.40 -1.80 13.27
C ASP A 354 -17.29 -1.70 12.03
N GLU A 355 -18.53 -1.26 12.24
CA GLU A 355 -19.49 -1.08 11.15
C GLU A 355 -19.12 0.05 10.19
N HIS A 356 -18.12 0.87 10.53
CA HIS A 356 -17.54 1.93 9.71
C HIS A 356 -16.15 1.55 9.16
N GLY A 357 -15.75 0.28 9.25
CA GLY A 357 -14.44 -0.17 8.81
C GLY A 357 -13.28 0.33 9.67
N LYS A 358 -13.54 0.82 10.89
CA LYS A 358 -12.49 1.31 11.81
C LYS A 358 -12.07 0.20 12.78
N PRO A 359 -10.79 0.10 13.15
CA PRO A 359 -10.34 -0.87 14.15
C PRO A 359 -11.11 -0.76 15.46
N ARG A 360 -11.71 -1.86 15.92
CA ARG A 360 -12.44 -1.98 17.20
C ARG A 360 -11.46 -2.08 18.36
N VAL A 361 -11.20 -0.98 19.05
CA VAL A 361 -10.43 -1.03 20.30
C VAL A 361 -11.26 -1.77 21.34
N VAL A 362 -10.76 -2.91 21.79
CA VAL A 362 -11.33 -3.68 22.89
C VAL A 362 -10.18 -3.95 23.87
N GLY A 363 -10.46 -3.95 25.17
CA GLY A 363 -9.51 -4.44 26.16
C GLY A 363 -8.82 -3.39 27.03
N ALA A 364 -7.93 -3.91 27.87
CA ALA A 364 -7.09 -3.14 28.79
C ALA A 364 -5.75 -2.78 28.13
N GLU A 365 -4.92 -2.01 28.82
CA GLU A 365 -3.61 -1.59 28.34
C GLU A 365 -2.59 -2.73 28.44
N PRO A 366 -1.61 -2.82 27.52
CA PRO A 366 -0.54 -3.81 27.63
C PRO A 366 0.40 -3.42 28.78
N SER A 367 1.00 -4.42 29.42
CA SER A 367 1.88 -4.18 30.58
C SER A 367 3.21 -4.89 30.46
N ILE A 368 4.29 -4.19 30.84
CA ILE A 368 5.63 -4.78 30.90
C ILE A 368 5.76 -5.60 32.17
N THR A 369 5.98 -6.90 32.01
CA THR A 369 6.16 -7.84 33.11
C THR A 369 7.64 -8.02 33.47
N ASP A 370 8.53 -7.95 32.49
CA ASP A 370 9.97 -8.11 32.69
C ASP A 370 10.76 -7.46 31.53
N VAL A 371 11.95 -6.95 31.83
CA VAL A 371 12.88 -6.41 30.85
C VAL A 371 14.28 -6.89 31.19
N GLN A 372 14.94 -7.52 30.23
CA GLN A 372 16.26 -8.08 30.43
C GLN A 372 17.11 -8.01 29.17
N ARG A 373 18.42 -8.18 29.33
CA ARG A 373 19.33 -8.47 28.21
C ARG A 373 18.99 -9.82 27.59
N GLY A 374 18.72 -9.82 26.30
CA GLY A 374 18.52 -11.04 25.50
C GLY A 374 19.85 -11.73 25.14
N LYS A 375 19.79 -13.05 24.95
CA LYS A 375 20.92 -13.85 24.47
C LYS A 375 20.95 -13.90 22.94
N ALA A 376 21.96 -13.30 22.32
CA ALA A 376 22.23 -13.42 20.89
C ALA A 376 23.74 -13.37 20.62
N LYS A 377 24.21 -14.10 19.59
CA LYS A 377 25.66 -14.29 19.35
C LYS A 377 26.39 -13.02 18.91
N SER A 378 25.74 -12.19 18.09
CA SER A 378 26.43 -11.09 17.36
C SER A 378 25.73 -9.74 17.46
N VAL A 379 24.61 -9.65 18.19
CA VAL A 379 23.80 -8.44 18.30
C VAL A 379 23.37 -8.25 19.75
N ARG A 380 23.37 -7.01 20.26
CA ARG A 380 22.75 -6.72 21.56
C ARG A 380 21.24 -6.72 21.41
N VAL A 381 20.55 -7.40 22.31
CA VAL A 381 19.10 -7.55 22.25
C VAL A 381 18.53 -7.16 23.59
N VAL A 382 17.46 -6.36 23.57
CA VAL A 382 16.58 -6.17 24.71
C VAL A 382 15.40 -7.14 24.55
N GLU A 383 15.20 -7.99 25.55
CA GLU A 383 14.02 -8.84 25.66
C GLU A 383 13.01 -8.14 26.58
N VAL A 384 11.84 -7.87 26.03
CA VAL A 384 10.73 -7.24 26.76
C VAL A 384 9.60 -8.25 26.83
N LYS A 385 9.28 -8.71 28.05
CA LYS A 385 8.14 -9.59 28.28
C LYS A 385 6.92 -8.76 28.64
N LEU A 386 5.82 -9.05 27.97
CA LEU A 386 4.59 -8.27 28.04
C LEU A 386 3.42 -9.19 28.28
N ASP A 387 2.41 -8.67 28.96
CA ASP A 387 1.03 -9.16 28.82
C ASP A 387 0.26 -8.20 27.91
N VAL A 388 -0.30 -8.74 26.82
CA VAL A 388 -0.98 -7.97 25.78
C VAL A 388 -2.47 -8.36 25.75
N PRO A 389 -3.38 -7.51 26.23
CA PRO A 389 -4.81 -7.77 26.15
C PRO A 389 -5.33 -7.94 24.71
N ALA A 390 -6.45 -8.64 24.58
CA ALA A 390 -7.14 -8.78 23.29
C ALA A 390 -7.70 -7.44 22.82
N GLY A 391 -7.67 -7.18 21.51
CA GLY A 391 -8.25 -5.97 20.91
C GLY A 391 -7.29 -4.77 20.80
N LEU A 392 -6.00 -5.00 21.02
CA LEU A 392 -4.95 -4.01 20.80
C LEU A 392 -4.37 -4.09 19.39
N PHE A 393 -3.94 -2.94 18.90
CA PHE A 393 -3.31 -2.77 17.60
C PHE A 393 -1.87 -2.34 17.75
N THR A 394 -1.06 -2.71 16.78
CA THR A 394 0.34 -2.32 16.69
C THR A 394 0.62 -1.80 15.30
N GLN A 395 1.81 -1.27 15.10
CA GLN A 395 2.32 -0.91 13.78
C GLN A 395 3.74 -1.46 13.61
N PRO A 396 4.23 -1.56 12.37
CA PRO A 396 5.66 -1.68 12.09
C PRO A 396 6.45 -0.52 12.74
N PRO A 397 7.72 -0.73 13.10
CA PRO A 397 8.56 -1.85 12.66
C PRO A 397 8.41 -3.13 13.50
N LEU A 398 8.32 -4.27 12.84
CA LEU A 398 8.47 -5.59 13.45
C LEU A 398 9.97 -5.87 13.59
N THR A 399 10.42 -6.07 14.82
CA THR A 399 11.83 -6.34 15.15
C THR A 399 12.05 -7.80 15.52
N GLY A 400 13.26 -8.31 15.28
CA GLY A 400 13.65 -9.64 15.70
C GLY A 400 15.07 -9.94 15.30
N VAL A 401 15.64 -11.04 15.81
CA VAL A 401 17.08 -11.37 15.62
C VAL A 401 17.34 -12.12 14.31
N THR A 402 16.35 -12.86 13.82
CA THR A 402 16.45 -13.73 12.62
C THR A 402 15.59 -13.20 11.48
N ALA A 403 14.39 -12.75 11.80
CA ALA A 403 13.50 -12.03 10.91
C ALA A 403 13.13 -10.73 11.62
N GLY A 404 13.05 -9.61 10.88
CA GLY A 404 12.73 -8.30 11.43
C GLY A 404 13.82 -7.25 11.26
N ALA A 405 13.45 -6.02 11.61
CA ALA A 405 14.35 -4.88 11.53
C ALA A 405 15.36 -4.87 12.69
N HIS A 406 16.56 -4.38 12.43
CA HIS A 406 17.68 -4.31 13.38
C HIS A 406 18.16 -2.86 13.49
N TYR A 407 18.24 -2.31 14.71
CA TYR A 407 18.76 -0.96 14.92
C TYR A 407 20.29 -0.94 14.94
N THR A 408 20.89 -0.21 13.99
CA THR A 408 22.31 0.14 13.97
C THR A 408 22.54 1.49 14.68
N GLU A 409 23.79 1.89 14.91
CA GLU A 409 24.11 3.10 15.69
C GLU A 409 23.43 4.39 15.17
N ALA A 410 23.25 4.48 13.85
CA ALA A 410 22.61 5.63 13.21
C ALA A 410 21.11 5.44 12.93
N ALA A 411 20.55 4.25 13.20
CA ALA A 411 19.16 3.93 12.87
C ALA A 411 18.22 4.33 14.00
N THR A 412 17.13 4.98 13.64
CA THR A 412 15.96 5.24 14.49
C THR A 412 14.72 4.73 13.78
N PHE A 413 13.56 4.67 14.44
CA PHE A 413 12.30 4.30 13.78
C PHE A 413 11.93 5.24 12.61
N GLU A 414 12.52 6.43 12.53
CA GLU A 414 12.36 7.38 11.42
C GLU A 414 13.28 7.06 10.23
N LYS A 415 14.36 6.31 10.47
CA LYS A 415 15.38 5.96 9.50
C LYS A 415 15.86 4.53 9.73
N LEU A 416 14.98 3.57 9.44
CA LEU A 416 15.24 2.16 9.65
C LEU A 416 15.12 1.40 8.33
N ALA A 417 16.17 0.72 7.92
CA ALA A 417 16.12 -0.25 6.84
C ALA A 417 15.37 -1.52 7.32
N PRO A 418 14.26 -1.92 6.66
CA PRO A 418 13.53 -3.14 7.00
C PRO A 418 14.39 -4.41 6.96
N PHE A 419 15.26 -4.52 5.94
CA PHE A 419 16.11 -5.67 5.65
C PHE A 419 17.50 -5.22 5.16
N PRO A 420 18.49 -6.13 5.12
CA PRO A 420 19.73 -5.86 4.43
C PRO A 420 19.50 -5.44 2.97
N ALA A 421 20.19 -4.38 2.53
CA ALA A 421 20.11 -3.84 1.18
C ALA A 421 18.71 -3.33 0.74
N THR A 422 17.84 -2.96 1.69
CA THR A 422 16.67 -2.11 1.44
C THR A 422 16.96 -0.67 1.82
N GLN A 423 16.14 0.27 1.35
CA GLN A 423 16.30 1.68 1.71
C GLN A 423 15.78 1.93 3.13
N ASP A 424 16.29 2.98 3.76
CA ASP A 424 15.76 3.45 5.04
C ASP A 424 14.33 3.95 4.86
N ARG A 425 13.47 3.66 5.83
CA ARG A 425 12.12 4.22 5.90
C ARG A 425 11.74 4.60 7.32
N ALA A 426 10.79 5.50 7.39
CA ALA A 426 10.18 5.98 8.62
C ALA A 426 8.92 5.18 8.95
N TYR A 427 8.65 5.07 10.23
CA TYR A 427 7.42 4.49 10.76
C TYR A 427 6.75 5.51 11.67
N PRO A 428 6.20 6.61 11.13
CA PRO A 428 5.56 7.61 11.96
C PRO A 428 4.46 6.97 12.81
N PRO A 429 4.24 7.44 14.05
CA PRO A 429 3.22 6.86 14.91
C PRO A 429 1.84 6.97 14.27
N LEU A 430 1.11 5.86 14.27
CA LEU A 430 -0.30 5.77 13.88
C LEU A 430 -1.17 5.96 15.10
N ALA A 431 -2.33 6.58 14.90
CA ALA A 431 -3.31 6.75 15.97
C ALA A 431 -3.72 5.38 16.54
N ASP A 432 -3.83 5.28 17.86
CA ASP A 432 -4.23 4.08 18.60
C ASP A 432 -3.32 2.84 18.46
N ALA A 433 -2.21 2.94 17.73
CA ALA A 433 -1.21 1.88 17.68
C ALA A 433 -0.38 1.86 18.97
N TRP A 434 -0.13 0.64 19.46
CA TRP A 434 0.74 0.35 20.58
C TRP A 434 2.08 -0.18 20.08
N GLU A 435 3.15 0.26 20.72
CA GLU A 435 4.52 -0.20 20.45
C GLU A 435 5.26 -0.37 21.77
N ILE A 436 6.37 -1.10 21.76
CA ILE A 436 7.43 -0.92 22.77
C ILE A 436 8.45 0.04 22.22
N ALA A 437 8.97 0.92 23.07
CA ALA A 437 10.14 1.70 22.73
C ALA A 437 11.24 1.61 23.77
N ILE A 438 12.47 1.80 23.30
CA ILE A 438 13.69 1.83 24.09
C ILE A 438 14.36 3.17 23.87
N GLU A 439 14.70 3.83 24.97
CA GLU A 439 15.54 5.02 24.98
C GLU A 439 16.92 4.69 25.58
N PRO A 440 18.03 4.83 24.84
CA PRO A 440 19.37 4.65 25.38
C PRO A 440 19.70 5.74 26.41
N VAL A 441 20.51 5.41 27.42
CA VAL A 441 20.92 6.37 28.47
C VAL A 441 22.46 6.44 28.54
N PRO A 442 23.11 7.54 28.10
CA PRO A 442 22.50 8.75 27.54
C PRO A 442 21.91 8.53 26.14
N ASN A 443 20.91 9.32 25.76
CA ASN A 443 20.36 9.31 24.41
C ASN A 443 21.16 10.28 23.52
N THR A 444 21.95 9.73 22.59
CA THR A 444 22.77 10.50 21.64
C THR A 444 22.21 10.46 20.22
N THR A 445 21.05 9.83 20.00
CA THR A 445 20.47 9.65 18.66
C THR A 445 19.80 10.91 18.11
N GLY A 446 19.50 11.89 18.99
CA GLY A 446 18.71 13.07 18.65
C GLY A 446 17.21 12.82 18.47
N THR A 447 16.76 11.56 18.62
CA THR A 447 15.35 11.16 18.55
C THR A 447 14.91 10.59 19.89
N PRO A 448 13.86 11.12 20.54
CA PRO A 448 13.29 10.50 21.73
C PRO A 448 12.74 9.11 21.40
N TRP A 449 12.98 8.12 22.26
CA TRP A 449 12.50 6.75 22.04
C TRP A 449 12.85 6.20 20.64
N PRO A 450 14.16 6.20 20.26
CA PRO A 450 14.60 5.98 18.88
C PRO A 450 14.38 4.55 18.40
N TYR A 451 14.34 3.56 19.30
CA TYR A 451 14.18 2.16 18.95
C TYR A 451 12.78 1.72 19.32
N ARG A 452 11.97 1.36 18.33
CA ARG A 452 10.56 0.97 18.50
C ARG A 452 10.34 -0.44 17.98
N ALA A 453 9.31 -1.10 18.50
CA ALA A 453 8.97 -2.43 18.07
C ALA A 453 7.47 -2.67 18.20
N ALA A 454 6.93 -3.32 17.18
CA ALA A 454 5.57 -3.80 17.18
C ALA A 454 5.31 -4.79 18.34
N LEU A 455 4.08 -4.79 18.86
CA LEU A 455 3.57 -5.80 19.80
C LEU A 455 3.18 -7.11 19.11
N THR A 456 3.92 -7.51 18.08
CA THR A 456 3.69 -8.76 17.35
C THR A 456 5.03 -9.39 16.95
N THR A 457 4.99 -10.67 16.58
CA THR A 457 6.21 -11.44 16.28
C THR A 457 6.70 -11.18 14.86
N ALA A 458 7.99 -11.39 14.62
CA ALA A 458 8.66 -11.04 13.37
C ALA A 458 8.55 -12.00 12.14
N PRO A 459 7.86 -13.16 12.14
CA PRO A 459 7.76 -13.99 10.93
C PRO A 459 7.26 -13.22 9.70
N ASP A 460 6.30 -12.30 9.90
CA ASP A 460 5.72 -11.51 8.83
C ASP A 460 6.42 -10.17 8.59
N ALA A 461 7.51 -9.90 9.32
CA ALA A 461 8.27 -8.68 9.17
C ALA A 461 8.70 -8.49 7.71
N VAL A 462 9.17 -9.58 7.07
CA VAL A 462 9.56 -9.60 5.65
C VAL A 462 8.53 -8.91 4.79
N LEU A 463 7.25 -9.15 5.02
CA LEU A 463 6.16 -8.54 4.27
C LEU A 463 5.82 -7.13 4.78
N TYR A 464 5.48 -7.00 6.07
CA TYR A 464 4.79 -5.81 6.57
C TYR A 464 5.71 -4.68 7.02
N ASN A 465 7.01 -4.91 7.17
CA ASN A 465 7.96 -3.80 7.33
C ASN A 465 8.13 -2.99 6.04
N ARG A 466 7.46 -3.31 4.93
CA ARG A 466 7.45 -2.47 3.72
C ARG A 466 6.29 -1.46 3.68
N ALA A 467 5.36 -1.51 4.63
CA ALA A 467 4.30 -0.51 4.83
C ALA A 467 4.31 0.01 6.28
N ASN A 468 3.75 1.18 6.54
CA ASN A 468 3.41 1.61 7.89
C ASN A 468 1.89 1.55 8.03
N MET A 469 1.35 0.51 8.66
CA MET A 469 -0.08 0.22 8.71
C MET A 469 -0.47 -0.41 10.05
N LEU A 470 -1.75 -0.37 10.39
CA LEU A 470 -2.26 -1.00 11.60
C LEU A 470 -2.27 -2.53 11.46
N LEU A 471 -1.71 -3.20 12.46
CA LEU A 471 -1.59 -4.65 12.59
C LEU A 471 -2.27 -5.12 13.88
N PRO A 472 -2.79 -6.36 13.95
CA PRO A 472 -3.22 -6.91 15.21
C PRO A 472 -2.00 -7.16 16.13
N ALA A 473 -2.13 -6.82 17.40
CA ALA A 473 -1.13 -7.19 18.40
C ALA A 473 -1.27 -8.69 18.76
N HIS A 474 -0.15 -9.32 19.13
CA HIS A 474 -0.15 -10.71 19.59
C HIS A 474 -0.71 -10.80 21.02
N VAL A 475 -1.91 -11.33 21.16
CA VAL A 475 -2.63 -11.43 22.44
C VAL A 475 -1.95 -12.38 23.44
N GLY A 476 -1.96 -12.01 24.71
CA GLY A 476 -1.47 -12.77 25.86
C GLY A 476 -0.01 -12.48 26.20
N ALA A 477 0.58 -13.38 26.98
CA ALA A 477 1.98 -13.31 27.36
C ALA A 477 2.88 -13.48 26.13
N THR A 478 3.70 -12.47 25.84
CA THR A 478 4.61 -12.48 24.69
C THR A 478 5.98 -11.91 25.05
N THR A 479 6.98 -12.16 24.22
CA THR A 479 8.33 -11.60 24.36
C THR A 479 8.75 -10.96 23.07
N ILE A 480 8.95 -9.64 23.10
CA ILE A 480 9.46 -8.86 21.98
C ILE A 480 10.98 -8.77 22.10
N ARG A 481 11.66 -9.10 21.01
CA ARG A 481 13.13 -9.03 20.90
C ARG A 481 13.49 -7.85 20.03
N ILE A 482 14.18 -6.89 20.62
CA ILE A 482 14.55 -5.64 19.94
C ILE A 482 16.09 -5.64 19.81
N PRO A 483 16.62 -5.93 18.61
CA PRO A 483 18.05 -5.79 18.36
C PRO A 483 18.42 -4.30 18.38
N VAL A 484 19.31 -3.93 19.31
CA VAL A 484 19.77 -2.55 19.55
C VAL A 484 21.26 -2.42 19.24
N PRO A 485 21.79 -1.19 19.09
CA PRO A 485 23.19 -1.00 18.80
C PRO A 485 24.13 -1.63 19.83
N SER A 486 25.26 -2.18 19.36
CA SER A 486 26.24 -2.85 20.21
C SER A 486 27.00 -1.92 21.15
N THR A 487 26.83 -0.61 21.03
CA THR A 487 27.37 0.42 21.93
C THR A 487 26.42 0.80 23.06
N MET A 488 25.14 0.40 22.99
CA MET A 488 24.17 0.66 24.06
C MET A 488 24.45 -0.25 25.27
N SER A 489 24.87 0.34 26.39
CA SER A 489 25.11 -0.37 27.67
C SER A 489 23.91 -0.38 28.60
N LYS A 490 23.07 0.66 28.56
CA LYS A 490 21.85 0.77 29.37
C LYS A 490 20.76 1.60 28.69
N GLY A 491 19.53 1.42 29.13
CA GLY A 491 18.40 2.17 28.61
C GLY A 491 17.15 2.11 29.48
N LYS A 492 16.12 2.82 28.99
CA LYS A 492 14.75 2.77 29.50
C LYS A 492 13.87 2.11 28.48
N VAL A 493 12.87 1.37 28.95
CA VAL A 493 11.86 0.71 28.12
C VAL A 493 10.48 1.19 28.57
N ALA A 494 9.65 1.55 27.60
CA ALA A 494 8.27 1.97 27.83
C ALA A 494 7.33 1.33 26.80
N VAL A 495 6.07 1.21 27.21
CA VAL A 495 4.97 1.03 26.26
C VAL A 495 4.69 2.40 25.64
N MET A 496 4.38 2.43 24.35
CA MET A 496 3.98 3.63 23.62
C MET A 496 2.55 3.47 23.13
N LYS A 497 1.78 4.57 23.13
CA LYS A 497 0.51 4.67 22.41
C LYS A 497 0.51 5.91 21.54
N GLY A 498 0.26 5.77 20.24
CA GLY A 498 0.27 6.90 19.30
C GLY A 498 1.60 7.69 19.33
N GLY A 499 2.70 7.01 19.68
CA GLY A 499 4.03 7.60 19.77
C GLY A 499 4.39 8.34 21.04
N ALA A 500 3.50 8.36 22.04
CA ALA A 500 3.80 8.89 23.38
C ALA A 500 4.03 7.74 24.38
N PRO A 501 4.98 7.88 25.33
CA PRO A 501 5.18 6.89 26.38
C PRO A 501 3.94 6.82 27.28
N HIS A 502 3.58 5.59 27.64
CA HIS A 502 2.38 5.26 28.40
C HIS A 502 2.74 4.27 29.52
N GLY A 503 2.24 4.52 30.73
CA GLY A 503 2.53 3.68 31.88
C GLY A 503 3.96 3.84 32.43
N GLN A 504 4.47 2.78 33.08
CA GLN A 504 5.72 2.83 33.84
C GLN A 504 6.95 2.48 32.99
N GLU A 505 7.99 3.30 33.09
CA GLU A 505 9.31 3.01 32.52
C GLU A 505 10.04 1.91 33.31
N ARG A 506 10.77 1.05 32.59
CA ARG A 506 11.65 0.02 33.15
C ARG A 506 13.09 0.26 32.71
N ALA A 507 14.03 0.24 33.63
CA ALA A 507 15.45 0.28 33.29
C ALA A 507 15.92 -1.09 32.76
N VAL A 508 16.89 -1.07 31.85
CA VAL A 508 17.59 -2.28 31.39
C VAL A 508 19.08 -2.01 31.32
N GLU A 509 19.85 -2.93 31.86
CA GLU A 509 21.31 -2.98 31.76
C GLU A 509 21.69 -4.11 30.80
N LEU A 510 22.66 -3.85 29.91
CA LEU A 510 23.08 -4.75 28.83
C LEU A 510 24.52 -5.23 28.96
N GLU A 511 25.22 -4.86 30.03
CA GLU A 511 26.59 -5.30 30.33
C GLU A 511 26.65 -6.64 31.07
#